data_AF-A0A1M6SSN7-F1
#
_entry.id   AF-A0A1M6SSN7-F1
#
_cell.length_a   1.000
_cell.length_b   1.000
_cell.length_c   1.000
_cell.angle_alpha   90.00
_cell.angle_beta   90.00
_cell.angle_gamma   90.00
#
_symmetry.space_group_name_H-M   'P 1'
#
loop_
_entity.id
_entity.type
_entity.pdbx_description
1 polymer ?
#
loop_
_entity_poly.entity_id
_entity_poly.type
_entity_poly.pdbx_seq_one_letter_code
_entity_poly.pdbx_strand_id
1 'polypeptide(L)'
;MQMFDIDTLMPLLLNTLDYWFWVPLVFWFWLYRWFFRVSYPIYFKKLANKRVKWAFVPKWKFYWKPLDTLFTLILSIASALPAIWAVMKWLSIYPWFYGFAVSPLFILFGLLLRRIARGKTAKLYQAAYFLEYRKACYECDVKGALRNESDIQNRTFWSFTKKLKNAEAHGRLWKYVNAMAKSKKIPRDIYAEIN
;
A
#
# COMPACT_ATOMS: atom_id res chain seq x y z
N MET A 1 17.09 7.86 43.03
CA MET A 1 16.42 7.36 41.81
C MET A 1 15.04 8.01 41.79
N GLN A 2 14.88 9.13 41.07
CA GLN A 2 13.60 9.84 41.01
C GLN A 2 12.59 8.94 40.30
N MET A 3 11.57 8.51 41.04
CA MET A 3 10.43 7.80 40.51
C MET A 3 9.64 8.85 39.72
N PHE A 4 9.72 8.80 38.39
CA PHE A 4 8.93 9.68 37.54
C PHE A 4 7.46 9.31 37.71
N ASP A 5 6.72 10.12 38.47
CA ASP A 5 5.28 9.94 38.66
C ASP A 5 4.56 10.19 37.34
N ILE A 6 4.03 9.10 36.77
CA ILE A 6 3.27 9.09 35.50
C ILE A 6 2.12 10.09 35.55
N ASP A 7 1.55 10.31 36.73
CA ASP A 7 0.45 11.25 36.99
C ASP A 7 0.85 12.72 36.82
N THR A 8 2.13 13.06 36.92
CA THR A 8 2.64 14.43 36.66
C THR A 8 3.12 14.61 35.21
N LEU A 9 3.63 13.54 34.59
CA LEU A 9 4.14 13.56 33.22
C LEU A 9 3.02 13.63 32.17
N MET A 10 1.94 12.87 32.37
CA MET A 10 0.83 12.85 31.42
C MET A 10 0.18 14.22 31.21
N PRO A 11 -0.20 14.99 32.25
CA PRO A 11 -0.78 16.32 32.05
C PRO A 11 0.20 17.30 31.37
N LEU A 12 1.50 17.20 31.65
CA LEU A 12 2.52 18.01 30.97
C LEU A 12 2.61 17.69 29.47
N LEU A 13 2.64 16.40 29.10
CA LEU A 13 2.61 15.96 27.71
C LEU A 13 1.32 16.38 26.99
N LEU A 14 0.17 16.29 27.66
CA LEU A 14 -1.11 16.71 27.12
C LEU A 14 -1.14 18.21 26.83
N ASN A 15 -0.54 19.05 27.67
CA ASN A 15 -0.44 20.49 27.41
C ASN A 15 0.42 20.83 26.19
N THR A 16 1.41 20.00 25.83
CA THR A 16 2.19 20.21 24.60
C THR A 16 1.41 19.85 23.32
N LEU A 17 0.36 19.00 23.43
CA LEU A 17 -0.47 18.62 22.29
C LEU A 17 -1.34 19.76 21.75
N ASP A 18 -1.54 20.84 22.51
CA ASP A 18 -2.19 22.07 22.01
C ASP A 18 -1.50 22.61 20.74
N TYR A 19 -0.18 22.38 20.58
CA TYR A 19 0.57 22.78 19.40
C TYR A 19 0.83 21.62 18.41
N TRP A 20 0.85 20.36 18.88
CA TRP A 20 1.26 19.18 18.10
C TRP A 20 0.10 18.25 17.71
N PHE A 21 -1.15 18.68 17.93
CA PHE A 21 -2.36 17.90 17.69
C PHE A 21 -2.43 17.25 16.29
N TRP A 22 -1.97 17.99 15.25
CA TRP A 22 -2.04 17.56 13.85
C TRP A 22 -0.91 16.61 13.42
N VAL A 23 0.14 16.47 14.24
CA VAL A 23 1.34 15.72 13.87
C VAL A 23 1.03 14.26 13.50
N PRO A 24 0.21 13.51 14.27
CA PRO A 24 -0.14 12.14 13.90
C PRO A 24 -0.86 12.01 12.55
N LEU A 25 -1.66 13.01 12.14
CA LEU A 25 -2.35 12.99 10.84
C LEU A 25 -1.36 13.06 9.66
N VAL A 26 -0.32 13.90 9.78
CA VAL A 26 0.75 13.96 8.77
C VAL A 26 1.50 12.64 8.70
N PHE A 27 1.76 12.01 9.86
CA PHE A 27 2.38 10.70 9.91
C PHE A 27 1.51 9.61 9.28
N TRP A 28 0.18 9.66 9.42
CA TRP A 28 -0.73 8.71 8.76
C TRP A 28 -0.62 8.77 7.23
N PHE A 29 -0.46 9.97 6.67
CA PHE A 29 -0.23 10.14 5.23
C PHE A 29 1.10 9.49 4.78
N TRP A 30 2.17 9.67 5.55
CA TRP A 30 3.46 9.01 5.28
C TRP A 30 3.38 7.49 5.42
N LEU A 31 2.66 6.99 6.43
CA LEU A 31 2.42 5.56 6.64
C LEU A 31 1.62 4.95 5.47
N TYR A 32 0.62 5.65 4.95
CA TYR A 32 -0.08 5.24 3.73
C TYR A 32 0.88 5.11 2.54
N ARG A 33 1.72 6.13 2.32
CA ARG A 33 2.70 6.15 1.23
C ARG A 33 3.74 5.04 1.39
N TRP A 34 4.13 4.74 2.62
CA TRP A 34 4.97 3.59 2.98
C TRP A 34 4.32 2.26 2.59
N PHE A 35 3.07 2.03 3.00
CA PHE A 35 2.35 0.81 2.61
C PHE A 35 2.17 0.68 1.11
N PHE A 36 1.88 1.80 0.42
CA PHE A 36 1.71 1.83 -1.02
C PHE A 36 3.00 1.46 -1.76
N ARG A 37 4.16 2.03 -1.36
CA ARG A 37 5.43 1.86 -2.09
C ARG A 37 6.35 0.74 -1.59
N VAL A 38 6.23 0.33 -0.34
CA VAL A 38 7.21 -0.54 0.34
C VAL A 38 6.59 -1.87 0.74
N SER A 39 5.38 -1.88 1.31
CA SER A 39 4.73 -3.09 1.90
C SER A 39 4.02 -4.01 0.89
N TYR A 40 3.87 -3.61 -0.37
CA TYR A 40 3.17 -4.39 -1.40
C TYR A 40 3.77 -5.77 -1.75
N PRO A 41 5.10 -6.03 -1.67
CA PRO A 41 5.69 -7.30 -2.10
C PRO A 41 5.22 -8.52 -1.31
N ILE A 42 4.91 -8.35 -0.02
CA ILE A 42 4.36 -9.43 0.83
C ILE A 42 2.99 -9.88 0.32
N TYR A 43 2.16 -8.91 -0.08
CA TYR A 43 0.86 -9.19 -0.65
C TYR A 43 0.98 -9.87 -2.03
N PHE A 44 1.92 -9.41 -2.87
CA PHE A 44 2.20 -10.07 -4.14
C PHE A 44 2.79 -11.47 -3.99
N LYS A 45 3.56 -11.78 -2.95
CA LYS A 45 3.97 -13.18 -2.70
C LYS A 45 2.78 -14.09 -2.47
N LYS A 46 1.78 -13.64 -1.68
CA LYS A 46 0.55 -14.42 -1.47
C LYS A 46 -0.21 -14.65 -2.79
N LEU A 47 -0.23 -13.66 -3.67
CA LEU A 47 -0.86 -13.77 -4.99
C LEU A 47 -0.05 -14.64 -5.96
N ALA A 48 1.28 -14.55 -5.95
CA ALA A 48 2.17 -15.40 -6.73
C ALA A 48 2.03 -16.87 -6.34
N ASN A 49 1.91 -17.17 -5.04
CA ASN A 49 1.61 -18.53 -4.55
C ASN A 49 0.25 -19.04 -5.06
N LYS A 50 -0.72 -18.15 -5.28
CA LYS A 50 -2.00 -18.45 -5.92
C LYS A 50 -1.93 -18.51 -7.45
N ARG A 51 -0.71 -18.55 -8.03
CA ARG A 51 -0.44 -18.60 -9.48
C ARG A 51 -1.00 -17.42 -10.27
N VAL A 52 -1.15 -16.26 -9.63
CA VAL A 52 -1.62 -15.05 -10.31
C VAL A 52 -0.50 -14.50 -11.21
N LYS A 53 -0.68 -14.62 -12.54
CA LYS A 53 0.36 -14.30 -13.54
C LYS A 53 0.86 -12.85 -13.48
N TRP A 54 0.04 -11.88 -13.11
CA TRP A 54 0.49 -10.47 -13.06
C TRP A 54 1.23 -10.09 -11.76
N ALA A 55 1.31 -10.98 -10.76
CA ALA A 55 1.91 -10.69 -9.47
C ALA A 55 3.43 -10.80 -9.51
N PHE A 56 4.12 -9.66 -9.66
CA PHE A 56 5.58 -9.59 -9.62
C PHE A 56 6.09 -9.30 -8.20
N VAL A 57 7.03 -10.11 -7.72
CA VAL A 57 7.65 -9.96 -6.39
C VAL A 57 9.11 -9.48 -6.54
N PRO A 58 9.42 -8.22 -6.16
CA PRO A 58 10.81 -7.74 -6.16
C PRO A 58 11.64 -8.43 -5.07
N LYS A 59 12.92 -8.69 -5.33
CA LYS A 59 13.78 -9.53 -4.47
C LYS A 59 14.16 -8.86 -3.14
N TRP A 60 14.33 -7.54 -3.12
CA TRP A 60 14.96 -6.82 -1.99
C TRP A 60 14.02 -6.35 -0.88
N LYS A 61 12.71 -6.62 -0.98
CA LYS A 61 11.71 -6.00 -0.07
C LYS A 61 11.10 -6.95 0.96
N PHE A 62 11.75 -8.09 1.23
CA PHE A 62 11.25 -9.08 2.19
C PHE A 62 11.43 -8.68 3.66
N TYR A 63 12.40 -7.81 3.96
CA TYR A 63 12.83 -7.48 5.31
C TYR A 63 11.93 -6.49 6.08
N TRP A 64 10.93 -5.87 5.43
CA TRP A 64 10.19 -4.74 6.00
C TRP A 64 8.92 -5.12 6.78
N LYS A 65 8.63 -6.42 6.95
CA LYS A 65 7.44 -6.91 7.65
C LYS A 65 7.36 -6.49 9.14
N PRO A 66 8.41 -6.65 9.98
CA PRO A 66 8.35 -6.20 11.37
C PRO A 66 8.26 -4.68 11.47
N LEU A 67 8.92 -3.96 10.55
CA LEU A 67 8.88 -2.50 10.48
C LEU A 67 7.49 -1.97 10.17
N ASP A 68 6.73 -2.61 9.28
CA ASP A 68 5.32 -2.24 9.06
C ASP A 68 4.50 -2.32 10.35
N THR A 69 4.69 -3.38 11.15
CA THR A 69 3.94 -3.60 12.39
C THR A 69 4.36 -2.61 13.47
N LEU A 70 5.68 -2.38 13.62
CA LEU A 70 6.23 -1.38 14.54
C LEU A 70 5.76 0.03 14.19
N PHE A 71 5.84 0.44 12.93
CA PHE A 71 5.38 1.76 12.50
C PHE A 71 3.88 1.94 12.73
N THR A 72 3.07 0.92 12.47
CA THR A 72 1.62 0.99 12.75
C THR A 72 1.36 1.12 14.25
N LEU A 73 2.04 0.31 15.07
CA LEU A 73 1.88 0.32 16.52
C LEU A 73 2.27 1.67 17.13
N ILE A 74 3.45 2.18 16.77
CA ILE A 74 3.94 3.49 17.23
C ILE A 74 2.97 4.59 16.81
N LEU A 75 2.48 4.58 15.57
CA LEU A 75 1.51 5.59 15.13
C LEU A 75 0.17 5.48 15.84
N SER A 76 -0.30 4.27 16.12
CA SER A 76 -1.56 4.07 16.84
C SER A 76 -1.48 4.60 18.27
N ILE A 77 -0.36 4.37 18.96
CA ILE A 77 -0.11 4.92 20.30
C ILE A 77 0.02 6.45 20.21
N ALA A 78 0.81 6.96 19.26
CA ALA A 78 0.98 8.40 19.06
C ALA A 78 -0.32 9.11 18.67
N SER A 79 -1.25 8.44 17.99
CA SER A 79 -2.58 8.98 17.63
C SER A 79 -3.60 8.87 18.76
N ALA A 80 -3.41 7.94 19.69
CA ALA A 80 -4.23 7.84 20.89
C ALA A 80 -4.02 9.06 21.81
N LEU A 81 -2.81 9.62 21.86
CA LEU A 81 -2.48 10.80 22.67
C LEU A 81 -3.35 12.04 22.35
N PRO A 82 -3.46 12.52 21.09
CA PRO A 82 -4.39 13.61 20.75
C PRO A 82 -5.85 13.26 20.97
N ALA A 83 -6.24 11.98 20.84
CA ALA A 83 -7.62 11.55 21.13
C ALA A 83 -7.93 11.63 22.62
N ILE A 84 -7.01 11.19 23.49
CA ILE A 84 -7.09 11.34 24.95
C ILE A 84 -7.18 12.84 25.30
N TRP A 85 -6.32 13.66 24.71
CA TRP A 85 -6.33 15.11 24.90
C TRP A 85 -7.66 15.75 24.53
N ALA A 86 -8.23 15.40 23.36
CA ALA A 86 -9.52 15.93 22.93
C ALA A 86 -10.65 15.52 23.87
N VAL A 87 -10.67 14.27 24.33
CA VAL A 87 -11.67 13.80 25.29
C VAL A 87 -11.54 14.53 26.62
N MET A 88 -10.34 14.72 27.16
CA MET A 88 -10.13 15.42 28.43
C MET A 88 -10.48 16.92 28.37
N LYS A 89 -10.16 17.58 27.25
CA LYS A 89 -10.40 19.03 27.09
C LYS A 89 -11.89 19.35 26.84
N TRP A 90 -12.64 18.42 26.23
CA TRP A 90 -14.04 18.64 25.85
C TRP A 90 -15.06 17.92 26.74
N LEU A 91 -14.67 16.80 27.36
CA LEU A 91 -15.45 16.05 28.35
C LEU A 91 -14.60 15.89 29.62
N SER A 92 -14.59 16.92 30.46
CA SER A 92 -13.81 17.00 31.71
C SER A 92 -14.16 15.96 32.79
N ILE A 93 -15.01 14.98 32.47
CA ILE A 93 -15.60 14.00 33.40
C ILE A 93 -14.78 12.70 33.45
N TYR A 94 -13.99 12.40 32.41
CA TYR A 94 -13.33 11.10 32.29
C TYR A 94 -11.83 11.14 32.59
N PRO A 95 -11.32 10.22 33.44
CA PRO A 95 -9.88 10.03 33.65
C PRO A 95 -9.10 9.73 32.36
N TRP A 96 -7.85 10.19 32.30
CA TRP A 96 -6.98 10.08 31.11
C TRP A 96 -6.77 8.64 30.62
N PHE A 97 -6.80 7.66 31.52
CA PHE A 97 -6.59 6.24 31.17
C PHE A 97 -7.72 5.66 30.30
N TYR A 98 -8.94 6.22 30.33
CA TYR A 98 -10.03 5.77 29.45
C TYR A 98 -9.77 6.08 27.98
N GLY A 99 -9.02 7.12 27.66
CA GLY A 99 -8.70 7.43 26.26
C GLY A 99 -7.72 6.43 25.63
N PHE A 100 -6.99 5.64 26.41
CA PHE A 100 -6.21 4.51 25.89
C PHE A 100 -7.11 3.40 25.31
N ALA A 101 -8.39 3.32 25.71
CA ALA A 101 -9.37 2.42 25.10
C ALA A 101 -9.65 2.73 23.63
N VAL A 102 -9.26 3.92 23.13
CA VAL A 102 -9.38 4.31 21.72
C VAL A 102 -8.19 3.80 20.89
N SER A 103 -7.08 3.39 21.52
CA SER A 103 -5.90 2.88 20.81
C SER A 103 -6.16 1.68 19.89
N PRO A 104 -7.05 0.71 20.21
CA PRO A 104 -7.38 -0.39 19.29
C PRO A 104 -8.10 0.09 18.02
N LEU A 105 -8.88 1.18 18.08
CA LEU A 105 -9.53 1.76 16.91
C LEU A 105 -8.51 2.30 15.92
N PHE A 106 -7.44 2.93 16.39
CA PHE A 106 -6.34 3.40 15.53
C PHE A 106 -5.53 2.24 14.93
N ILE A 107 -5.39 1.12 15.63
CA ILE A 107 -4.78 -0.10 15.08
C ILE A 107 -5.64 -0.65 13.93
N LEU A 108 -6.96 -0.75 14.14
CA LEU A 108 -7.91 -1.17 13.10
C LEU A 108 -7.84 -0.24 11.89
N PHE A 109 -7.78 1.07 12.11
CA PHE A 109 -7.62 2.05 11.04
C PHE A 109 -6.34 1.82 10.24
N GLY A 110 -5.20 1.57 10.92
CA GLY A 110 -3.94 1.26 10.24
C GLY A 110 -3.95 -0.03 9.44
N LEU A 111 -4.63 -1.07 9.94
CA LEU A 111 -4.85 -2.32 9.19
C LEU A 111 -5.70 -2.10 7.93
N LEU A 112 -6.75 -1.29 8.03
CA LEU A 112 -7.61 -0.92 6.91
C LEU A 112 -6.83 -0.13 5.86
N LEU A 113 -6.07 0.87 6.29
CA LEU A 113 -5.21 1.69 5.45
C LEU A 113 -4.19 0.84 4.67
N ARG A 114 -3.57 -0.13 5.36
CA ARG A 114 -2.65 -1.11 4.76
C ARG A 114 -3.34 -1.95 3.69
N ARG A 115 -4.58 -2.41 3.95
CA ARG A 115 -5.38 -3.19 2.98
C ARG A 115 -5.71 -2.37 1.74
N ILE A 116 -6.16 -1.13 1.91
CA ILE A 116 -6.49 -0.22 0.81
C ILE A 116 -5.25 0.09 -0.04
N ALA A 117 -4.13 0.43 0.60
CA ALA A 117 -2.88 0.74 -0.10
C ALA A 117 -2.42 -0.44 -0.97
N ARG A 118 -2.44 -1.66 -0.43
CA ARG A 118 -2.10 -2.89 -1.17
C ARG A 118 -3.06 -3.15 -2.33
N GLY A 119 -4.37 -2.95 -2.11
CA GLY A 119 -5.38 -3.10 -3.16
C GLY A 119 -5.17 -2.13 -4.31
N LYS A 120 -4.83 -0.86 -4.04
CA LYS A 120 -4.49 0.11 -5.09
C LYS A 120 -3.23 -0.28 -5.85
N THR A 121 -2.18 -0.73 -5.17
CA THR A 121 -0.97 -1.22 -5.84
C THR A 121 -1.26 -2.43 -6.73
N ALA A 122 -2.10 -3.36 -6.27
CA ALA A 122 -2.51 -4.51 -7.07
C ALA A 122 -3.25 -4.10 -8.36
N LYS A 123 -4.20 -3.16 -8.27
CA LYS A 123 -4.90 -2.61 -9.44
C LYS A 123 -3.95 -1.99 -10.46
N LEU A 124 -2.89 -1.30 -10.00
CA LEU A 124 -1.88 -0.72 -10.90
C LEU A 124 -1.08 -1.79 -11.65
N TYR A 125 -0.64 -2.84 -10.95
CA TYR A 125 0.08 -3.94 -11.59
C TYR A 125 -0.82 -4.74 -12.54
N GLN A 126 -2.09 -4.95 -12.18
CA GLN A 126 -3.08 -5.59 -13.04
C GLN A 126 -3.31 -4.77 -14.32
N ALA A 127 -3.49 -3.45 -14.21
CA ALA A 127 -3.65 -2.57 -15.37
C ALA A 127 -2.41 -2.59 -16.28
N ALA A 128 -1.20 -2.54 -15.69
CA ALA A 128 0.05 -2.64 -16.45
C ALA A 128 0.21 -3.97 -17.18
N TYR A 129 -0.19 -5.09 -16.55
CA TYR A 129 -0.19 -6.41 -17.18
C TYR A 129 -1.22 -6.49 -18.32
N PHE A 130 -2.44 -5.98 -18.10
CA PHE A 130 -3.49 -6.02 -19.11
C PHE A 130 -3.14 -5.19 -20.34
N LEU A 131 -2.38 -4.12 -20.16
CA LEU A 131 -1.79 -3.37 -21.27
C LEU A 131 -0.85 -4.24 -22.11
N GLU A 132 0.09 -4.96 -21.48
CA GLU A 132 0.99 -5.87 -22.21
C GLU A 132 0.23 -7.01 -22.89
N TYR A 133 -0.80 -7.53 -22.24
CA TYR A 133 -1.68 -8.55 -22.81
C TYR A 133 -2.38 -8.05 -24.07
N ARG A 134 -2.97 -6.85 -24.04
CA ARG A 134 -3.60 -6.22 -25.22
C ARG A 134 -2.62 -6.03 -26.37
N LYS A 135 -1.35 -5.67 -26.10
CA LYS A 135 -0.32 -5.61 -27.15
C LYS A 135 -0.06 -6.97 -27.76
N ALA A 136 0.03 -8.00 -26.92
CA ALA A 136 0.30 -9.35 -27.37
C ALA A 136 -0.84 -9.91 -28.24
N CYS A 137 -2.10 -9.65 -27.89
CA CYS A 137 -3.26 -9.98 -28.72
C CYS A 137 -3.19 -9.27 -30.07
N TYR A 138 -3.05 -7.94 -30.06
CA TYR A 138 -2.96 -7.14 -31.31
C TYR A 138 -1.82 -7.61 -32.23
N GLU A 139 -0.65 -7.93 -31.69
CA GLU A 139 0.46 -8.48 -32.46
C GLU A 139 0.14 -9.84 -33.08
N CYS A 140 -0.67 -10.68 -32.43
CA CYS A 140 -1.06 -11.98 -32.97
C CYS A 140 -2.14 -11.82 -34.05
N ASP A 141 -3.10 -10.93 -33.82
CA ASP A 141 -4.19 -10.63 -34.75
C ASP A 141 -3.65 -10.03 -36.07
N VAL A 142 -2.77 -9.02 -35.99
CA VAL A 142 -2.16 -8.41 -37.20
C VAL A 142 -1.27 -9.39 -37.96
N LYS A 143 -0.65 -10.35 -37.27
CA LYS A 143 0.24 -11.34 -37.90
C LYS A 143 -0.49 -12.60 -38.39
N GLY A 144 -1.82 -12.67 -38.23
CA GLY A 144 -2.63 -13.82 -38.65
C GLY A 144 -2.25 -15.13 -37.96
N ALA A 145 -1.55 -15.06 -36.82
CA ALA A 145 -1.08 -16.25 -36.12
C ALA A 145 -2.18 -16.71 -35.15
N LEU A 146 -2.87 -17.81 -35.48
CA LEU A 146 -3.76 -18.52 -34.56
C LEU A 146 -2.93 -19.08 -33.41
N ARG A 147 -2.72 -18.27 -32.37
CA ARG A 147 -2.08 -18.68 -31.14
C ARG A 147 -3.13 -18.95 -30.09
N ASN A 148 -2.99 -20.11 -29.44
CA ASN A 148 -3.79 -20.46 -28.29
C ASN A 148 -3.69 -19.35 -27.23
N GLU A 149 -4.80 -19.00 -26.60
CA GLU A 149 -4.90 -17.99 -25.55
C GLU A 149 -3.89 -18.25 -24.41
N SER A 150 -3.63 -19.52 -24.10
CA SER A 150 -2.60 -19.92 -23.14
C SER A 150 -1.20 -19.41 -23.50
N ASP A 151 -0.86 -19.42 -24.78
CA ASP A 151 0.46 -19.05 -25.28
C ASP A 151 0.64 -17.54 -25.31
N ILE A 152 -0.42 -16.81 -25.64
CA ILE A 152 -0.48 -15.34 -25.55
C ILE A 152 -0.26 -14.92 -24.10
N GLN A 153 -0.96 -15.55 -23.15
CA GLN A 153 -0.80 -15.27 -21.72
C GLN A 153 0.61 -15.61 -21.22
N ASN A 154 1.18 -16.74 -21.63
CA ASN A 154 2.53 -17.14 -21.24
C ASN A 154 3.59 -16.17 -21.80
N ARG A 155 3.51 -15.82 -23.08
CA ARG A 155 4.39 -14.82 -23.71
C ARG A 155 4.29 -13.47 -23.01
N THR A 156 3.06 -13.03 -22.70
CA THR A 156 2.80 -11.80 -21.97
C THR A 156 3.44 -11.85 -20.59
N PHE A 157 3.26 -12.94 -19.85
CA PHE A 157 3.84 -13.13 -18.53
C PHE A 157 5.38 -13.04 -18.56
N TRP A 158 6.02 -13.72 -19.52
CA TRP A 158 7.48 -13.68 -19.67
C TRP A 158 7.98 -12.28 -20.05
N SER A 159 7.34 -11.64 -21.03
CA SER A 159 7.67 -10.26 -21.45
C SER A 159 7.52 -9.27 -20.30
N PHE A 160 6.39 -9.30 -19.60
CA PHE A 160 6.09 -8.43 -18.47
C PHE A 160 7.11 -8.63 -17.34
N THR A 161 7.39 -9.89 -16.97
CA THR A 161 8.36 -10.20 -15.92
C THR A 161 9.77 -9.74 -16.29
N LYS A 162 10.20 -9.93 -17.54
CA LYS A 162 11.51 -9.47 -18.03
C LYS A 162 11.63 -7.94 -17.95
N LYS A 163 10.59 -7.23 -18.40
CA LYS A 163 10.52 -5.76 -18.34
C LYS A 163 10.56 -5.23 -16.90
N LEU A 164 9.83 -5.87 -15.99
CA LEU A 164 9.83 -5.51 -14.57
C LEU A 164 11.18 -5.78 -13.88
N LYS A 165 11.83 -6.91 -14.17
CA LYS A 165 13.19 -7.19 -13.67
C LYS A 165 14.19 -6.13 -14.15
N ASN A 166 14.11 -5.74 -15.42
CA ASN A 166 14.97 -4.69 -15.96
C ASN A 166 14.69 -3.33 -15.29
N ALA A 167 13.41 -2.99 -15.11
CA ALA A 167 13.02 -1.76 -14.42
C ALA A 167 13.42 -1.76 -12.93
N GLU A 168 13.45 -2.92 -12.27
CA GLU A 168 13.97 -3.11 -10.92
C GLU A 168 15.49 -2.87 -10.88
N ALA A 169 16.25 -3.47 -11.80
CA ALA A 169 17.70 -3.28 -11.89
C ALA A 169 18.11 -1.81 -12.07
N HIS A 170 17.30 -1.04 -12.78
CA HIS A 170 17.52 0.41 -12.97
C HIS A 170 16.86 1.29 -11.90
N GLY A 171 16.25 0.73 -10.85
CA GLY A 171 15.59 1.50 -9.77
C GLY A 171 14.32 2.26 -10.21
N ARG A 172 13.79 1.99 -11.42
CA ARG A 172 12.67 2.72 -12.05
C ARG A 172 11.36 1.92 -12.07
N LEU A 173 11.29 0.80 -11.34
CA LEU A 173 10.13 -0.11 -11.29
C LEU A 173 8.79 0.61 -11.12
N TRP A 174 8.69 1.51 -10.13
CA TRP A 174 7.46 2.24 -9.85
C TRP A 174 7.07 3.23 -10.96
N LYS A 175 8.06 3.95 -11.51
CA LYS A 175 7.84 4.89 -12.62
C LYS A 175 7.33 4.12 -13.84
N TYR A 176 7.90 2.95 -14.09
CA TYR A 176 7.55 2.07 -15.21
C TYR A 176 6.12 1.52 -15.09
N VAL A 177 5.78 0.90 -13.94
CA VAL A 177 4.43 0.35 -13.70
C VAL A 177 3.37 1.44 -13.77
N ASN A 178 3.63 2.62 -13.19
CA ASN A 178 2.68 3.73 -13.23
C ASN A 178 2.50 4.28 -14.65
N ALA A 179 3.58 4.39 -15.43
CA ALA A 179 3.51 4.82 -16.83
C ALA A 179 2.73 3.80 -17.69
N MET A 180 2.94 2.49 -17.46
CA MET A 180 2.15 1.45 -18.12
C MET A 180 0.69 1.50 -17.71
N ALA A 181 0.38 1.53 -16.42
CA ALA A 181 -1.00 1.54 -15.94
C ALA A 181 -1.81 2.76 -16.44
N LYS A 182 -1.15 3.89 -16.68
CA LYS A 182 -1.77 5.11 -17.23
C LYS A 182 -1.79 5.16 -18.75
N SER A 183 -0.95 4.38 -19.41
CA SER A 183 -0.86 4.39 -20.86
C SER A 183 -2.11 3.75 -21.46
N LYS A 184 -2.86 4.53 -22.24
CA LYS A 184 -3.93 4.01 -23.10
C LYS A 184 -3.43 3.68 -24.51
N LYS A 185 -2.10 3.71 -24.74
CA LYS A 185 -1.49 3.84 -26.07
C LYS A 185 -1.37 2.50 -26.82
N ILE A 186 -2.46 1.73 -26.88
CA ILE A 186 -2.63 0.56 -27.76
C ILE A 186 -3.98 0.76 -28.48
N PRO A 187 -4.08 0.50 -29.80
CA PRO A 187 -5.19 0.96 -30.62
C PRO A 187 -6.54 0.36 -30.22
N ARG A 188 -7.61 1.02 -30.70
CA ARG A 188 -9.02 0.76 -30.44
C ARG A 188 -9.35 -0.74 -30.42
N ASP A 189 -10.07 -1.06 -29.35
CA ASP A 189 -10.79 -2.28 -29.05
C ASP A 189 -11.12 -3.18 -30.25
N ILE A 190 -10.55 -4.38 -30.24
CA ILE A 190 -11.09 -5.53 -31.00
C ILE A 190 -12.26 -6.16 -30.21
N TYR A 191 -12.52 -5.71 -28.97
CA TYR A 191 -13.60 -6.20 -28.10
C TYR A 191 -14.67 -5.14 -27.77
N ALA A 192 -14.76 -4.04 -28.54
CA ALA A 192 -15.85 -3.05 -28.38
C ALA A 192 -17.12 -3.45 -29.15
N GLU A 193 -17.11 -4.59 -29.84
CA GLU A 193 -18.28 -5.15 -30.53
C GLU A 193 -18.74 -6.46 -29.88
N ILE A 194 -19.08 -6.46 -28.58
CA ILE A 194 -20.10 -7.37 -28.04
C ILE A 194 -20.86 -6.61 -26.94
N ASN A 195 -21.78 -5.74 -27.37
CA ASN A 195 -23.03 -5.40 -26.68
C ASN A 195 -23.92 -4.60 -27.64
#